data_AF-A0A431WVV8-F1
#
_entry.id   AF-A0A431WVV8-F1
#
_cell.length_a   1.000
_cell.length_b   1.000
_cell.length_c   1.000
_cell.angle_alpha   90.00
_cell.angle_beta   90.00
_cell.angle_gamma   90.00
#
_symmetry.space_group_name_H-M   'P 1'
#
loop_
_entity.id
_entity.type
_entity.pdbx_description
1 polymer ?
#
loop_
_entity_poly.entity_id
_entity_poly.type
_entity_poly.pdbx_seq_one_letter_code
_entity_poly.pdbx_strand_id
1 'polypeptide(L)'
;MNHIFLKHTSGIYAKYVNDLACGERPISVCRIQEFTDDLAKSSMLLSEFQWDDWYHNSHLVDRPEYIADATLHECKLLLTAMTRLERFSPGVLDNMRRQGVLLAIIERFNSFPFKLVG
;
A
#
# COMPACT_ATOMS: atom_id res chain seq x y z
N MET A 1 8.72 -15.75 -5.10
CA MET A 1 8.16 -14.39 -5.29
C MET A 1 8.90 -13.76 -6.46
N ASN A 2 8.24 -13.07 -7.39
CA ASN A 2 8.88 -12.58 -8.62
C ASN A 2 9.94 -11.50 -8.29
N HIS A 3 11.14 -11.60 -8.84
CA HIS A 3 12.25 -10.66 -8.63
C HIS A 3 11.87 -9.21 -8.98
N ILE A 4 10.93 -9.03 -9.92
CA ILE A 4 10.36 -7.73 -10.30
C ILE A 4 9.51 -7.14 -9.16
N PHE A 5 8.70 -7.97 -8.50
CA PHE A 5 7.86 -7.52 -7.38
C PHE A 5 8.72 -7.01 -6.23
N LEU A 6 9.78 -7.73 -5.88
CA LEU A 6 10.71 -7.33 -4.82
C LEU A 6 11.43 -6.02 -5.13
N LYS A 7 11.84 -5.82 -6.39
CA LYS A 7 12.43 -4.56 -6.86
C LYS A 7 11.44 -3.40 -6.74
N HIS A 8 10.17 -3.65 -7.07
CA HIS A 8 9.11 -2.64 -6.94
C HIS A 8 8.84 -2.29 -5.47
N THR A 9 8.66 -3.29 -4.59
CA THR A 9 8.38 -3.04 -3.18
C THR A 9 9.53 -2.30 -2.51
N SER A 10 10.79 -2.69 -2.74
CA SER A 10 11.95 -2.01 -2.16
C SER A 10 12.14 -0.61 -2.72
N GLY A 11 11.89 -0.40 -4.02
CA GLY A 11 11.95 0.91 -4.66
C GLY A 11 10.88 1.88 -4.13
N ILE A 12 9.64 1.42 -4.01
CA ILE A 12 8.54 2.21 -3.42
C ILE A 12 8.83 2.51 -1.95
N TYR A 13 9.23 1.49 -1.17
CA TYR A 13 9.59 1.67 0.23
C TYR A 13 10.67 2.74 0.40
N ALA A 14 11.81 2.60 -0.29
CA ALA A 14 12.92 3.52 -0.17
C ALA A 14 12.57 4.96 -0.58
N LYS A 15 11.70 5.12 -1.59
CA LYS A 15 11.31 6.44 -2.11
C LYS A 15 10.33 7.17 -1.20
N TYR A 16 9.42 6.45 -0.52
CA TYR A 16 8.26 7.05 0.14
C TYR A 16 8.17 6.81 1.65
N VAL A 17 8.99 5.93 2.26
CA VAL A 17 8.87 5.60 3.69
C VAL A 17 8.86 6.83 4.59
N ASN A 18 9.68 7.84 4.32
CA ASN A 18 9.73 9.07 5.11
C ASN A 18 8.46 9.93 4.94
N ASP A 19 7.88 9.95 3.73
CA ASP A 19 6.61 10.64 3.48
C ASP A 19 5.46 9.92 4.18
N LEU A 20 5.50 8.58 4.21
CA LEU A 20 4.47 7.77 4.87
C LEU A 20 4.58 7.81 6.40
N ALA A 21 5.79 7.95 6.94
CA ALA A 21 6.06 7.96 8.38
C ALA A 21 5.92 9.36 9.03
N CYS A 22 5.58 10.41 8.27
CA CYS A 22 5.56 11.77 8.80
C CYS A 22 4.31 12.13 9.64
N GLY A 23 3.39 11.17 9.86
CA GLY A 23 2.20 11.31 10.72
C GLY A 23 1.29 12.45 10.25
N GLU A 24 0.86 13.31 11.17
CA GLU A 24 -0.02 14.46 10.85
C GLU A 24 0.65 15.56 10.02
N ARG A 25 1.96 15.47 9.74
CA ARG A 25 2.62 16.46 8.89
C ARG A 25 2.02 16.40 7.48
N PRO A 26 1.66 17.55 6.89
CA PRO A 26 1.12 17.57 5.55
C PRO A 26 2.21 17.22 4.54
N ILE A 27 1.83 16.49 3.50
CA ILE A 27 2.63 16.34 2.28
C ILE A 27 1.86 16.93 1.10
N SER A 28 2.57 17.29 0.03
CA SER A 28 1.93 17.91 -1.11
C SER A 28 1.02 16.92 -1.84
N VAL A 29 -0.08 17.42 -2.41
CA VAL A 29 -0.98 16.61 -3.26
C VAL A 29 -0.22 16.01 -4.45
N CYS A 30 0.73 16.76 -5.03
CA CYS A 30 1.60 16.25 -6.08
C CYS A 30 2.41 15.03 -5.63
N ARG A 31 2.81 14.97 -4.36
CA ARG A 31 3.56 13.83 -3.81
C ARG A 31 2.69 12.58 -3.66
N ILE A 32 1.43 12.74 -3.25
CA ILE A 32 0.44 11.65 -3.25
C ILE A 32 0.18 11.17 -4.69
N GLN A 33 0.03 12.08 -5.65
CA GLN A 33 -0.16 11.72 -7.05
C GLN A 33 1.03 10.91 -7.60
N GLU A 34 2.25 11.38 -7.34
CA GLU A 34 3.48 10.68 -7.73
C GLU A 34 3.52 9.25 -7.15
N PHE A 35 3.15 9.10 -5.87
CA PHE A 35 3.05 7.80 -5.22
C PHE A 35 2.03 6.90 -5.94
N THR A 36 0.83 7.40 -6.26
CA THR A 36 -0.19 6.61 -6.98
C THR A 36 0.24 6.22 -8.39
N ASP A 37 0.96 7.10 -9.10
CA ASP A 37 1.46 6.82 -10.44
C ASP A 37 2.54 5.74 -10.43
N ASP A 38 3.41 5.75 -9.42
CA ASP A 38 4.43 4.72 -9.25
C ASP A 38 3.81 3.38 -8.82
N LEU A 39 2.78 3.39 -7.97
CA LEU A 39 2.01 2.20 -7.65
C LEU A 39 1.35 1.58 -8.89
N ALA A 40 0.77 2.41 -9.77
CA ALA A 40 0.13 1.95 -11.01
C ALA A 40 1.13 1.28 -11.99
N LYS A 41 2.41 1.67 -11.94
CA LYS A 41 3.49 1.06 -12.73
C LYS A 41 4.11 -0.16 -12.04
N SER A 42 3.80 -0.38 -10.77
CA SER A 42 4.30 -1.49 -9.97
C SER A 42 3.44 -2.74 -10.12
N SER A 43 3.88 -3.84 -9.52
CA SER A 43 3.11 -5.08 -9.39
C SER A 43 2.45 -5.22 -8.01
N MET A 44 2.34 -4.10 -7.27
CA MET A 44 1.76 -4.02 -5.92
C MET A 44 0.24 -3.86 -5.93
N LEU A 45 -0.35 -3.45 -7.04
CA LEU A 45 -1.80 -3.42 -7.21
C LEU A 45 -2.30 -4.71 -7.87
N LEU A 46 -3.54 -5.09 -7.56
CA LEU A 46 -4.21 -6.19 -8.23
C LEU A 46 -4.72 -5.75 -9.61
N SER A 47 -4.50 -6.58 -10.64
CA SER A 47 -5.08 -6.40 -11.97
C SER A 47 -6.60 -6.61 -11.95
N GLU A 48 -7.04 -7.61 -11.20
CA GLU A 48 -8.44 -7.96 -10.98
C GLU A 48 -8.81 -7.72 -9.52
N PHE A 49 -10.00 -7.18 -9.27
CA PHE A 49 -10.42 -6.78 -7.93
C PHE A 49 -11.83 -7.28 -7.67
N GLN A 50 -11.99 -8.06 -6.60
CA GLN A 50 -13.27 -8.58 -6.15
C GLN A 50 -13.77 -7.76 -4.97
N TRP A 51 -14.98 -7.21 -5.10
CA TRP A 51 -15.58 -6.37 -4.05
C TRP A 51 -15.96 -7.16 -2.80
N ASP A 52 -16.31 -8.44 -2.96
CA ASP A 52 -16.62 -9.32 -1.83
C ASP A 52 -15.37 -9.54 -0.97
N ASP A 53 -14.21 -9.80 -1.56
CA ASP A 53 -12.95 -9.92 -0.82
C ASP A 53 -12.64 -8.66 -0.04
N TRP A 54 -12.85 -7.49 -0.64
CA TRP A 54 -12.68 -6.20 0.04
C TRP A 54 -13.60 -6.06 1.24
N TYR A 55 -14.88 -6.41 1.11
CA TYR A 55 -15.84 -6.30 2.20
C TYR A 55 -15.38 -7.09 3.44
N HIS A 56 -14.87 -8.31 3.25
CA HIS A 56 -14.35 -9.14 4.33
C HIS A 56 -13.09 -8.58 5.00
N ASN A 57 -12.28 -7.79 4.29
CA ASN A 57 -10.96 -7.34 4.74
C ASN A 57 -10.88 -5.85 5.10
N SER A 58 -11.92 -5.08 4.82
CA SER A 58 -11.97 -3.61 5.02
C SER A 58 -11.63 -3.18 6.45
N HIS A 59 -11.95 -4.01 7.45
CA HIS A 59 -11.65 -3.78 8.87
C HIS A 59 -10.14 -3.60 9.17
N LEU A 60 -9.25 -4.08 8.29
CA LEU A 60 -7.81 -3.90 8.45
C LEU A 60 -7.37 -2.43 8.25
N VAL A 61 -8.16 -1.61 7.55
CA VAL A 61 -7.89 -0.17 7.43
C VAL A 61 -8.11 0.54 8.75
N ASP A 62 -9.11 0.14 9.52
CA ASP A 62 -9.43 0.74 10.82
C ASP A 62 -8.47 0.28 11.93
N ARG A 63 -7.75 -0.83 11.72
CA ARG A 63 -6.80 -1.43 12.67
C ARG A 63 -5.46 -1.73 11.99
N PRO A 64 -4.65 -0.69 11.71
CA PRO A 64 -3.37 -0.85 11.02
C PRO A 64 -2.40 -1.81 11.73
N GLU A 65 -2.55 -2.01 13.04
CA GLU A 65 -1.76 -2.98 13.81
C GLU A 65 -1.92 -4.43 13.32
N TYR A 66 -3.06 -4.78 12.71
CA TYR A 66 -3.29 -6.12 12.15
C TYR A 66 -2.66 -6.33 10.78
N ILE A 67 -2.23 -5.26 10.12
CA ILE A 67 -1.55 -5.34 8.81
C ILE A 67 -0.19 -6.02 8.95
N ALA A 68 0.41 -5.99 10.13
CA ALA A 68 1.66 -6.71 10.43
C ALA A 68 1.56 -8.22 10.16
N ASP A 69 0.36 -8.80 10.29
CA ASP A 69 0.10 -10.23 10.05
C ASP A 69 -0.57 -10.50 8.70
N ALA A 70 -1.06 -9.46 8.01
CA ALA A 70 -1.73 -9.60 6.73
C ALA A 70 -0.88 -10.34 5.69
N THR A 71 -1.55 -11.17 4.90
CA THR A 71 -0.99 -11.87 3.75
C THR A 71 -0.66 -10.90 2.63
N LEU A 72 0.17 -11.35 1.68
CA LEU A 72 0.48 -10.57 0.49
C LEU A 72 -0.79 -10.16 -0.28
N HIS A 73 -1.76 -11.05 -0.36
CA HIS A 73 -3.00 -10.77 -1.08
C HIS A 73 -3.81 -9.67 -0.38
N GLU A 74 -3.98 -9.75 0.94
CA GLU A 74 -4.68 -8.73 1.72
C GLU A 74 -4.00 -7.36 1.58
N CYS A 75 -2.67 -7.28 1.69
CA CYS A 75 -1.96 -6.01 1.46
C CYS A 75 -2.22 -5.43 0.07
N LYS A 76 -2.22 -6.27 -0.98
CA LYS A 76 -2.52 -5.81 -2.35
C LYS A 76 -3.98 -5.39 -2.49
N LEU A 77 -4.90 -6.11 -1.86
CA LEU A 77 -6.32 -5.82 -1.87
C LEU A 77 -6.60 -4.46 -1.23
N LEU A 78 -6.10 -4.24 0.00
CA LEU A 78 -6.22 -2.97 0.71
C LEU A 78 -5.64 -1.82 -0.12
N LEU A 79 -4.41 -1.96 -0.61
CA LEU A 79 -3.76 -0.91 -1.38
C LEU A 79 -4.51 -0.61 -2.69
N THR A 80 -5.03 -1.64 -3.36
CA THR A 80 -5.80 -1.48 -4.60
C THR A 80 -7.13 -0.79 -4.36
N ALA A 81 -7.87 -1.20 -3.32
CA ALA A 81 -9.15 -0.59 -2.98
C ALA A 81 -8.98 0.91 -2.73
N MET A 82 -7.99 1.27 -1.91
CA MET A 82 -7.82 2.65 -1.46
C MET A 82 -7.21 3.55 -2.54
N THR A 83 -6.31 3.01 -3.37
CA THR A 83 -5.82 3.72 -4.56
C THR A 83 -6.94 3.99 -5.56
N ARG A 84 -7.89 3.05 -5.70
CA ARG A 84 -9.08 3.28 -6.54
C ARG A 84 -10.02 4.30 -5.92
N LEU A 85 -10.25 4.25 -4.60
CA LEU A 85 -11.10 5.20 -3.88
C LEU A 85 -10.56 6.64 -3.96
N GLU A 86 -9.25 6.85 -3.91
CA GLU A 86 -8.64 8.18 -4.07
C GLU A 86 -9.09 8.89 -5.35
N ARG A 87 -9.31 8.13 -6.44
CA ARG A 87 -9.77 8.69 -7.72
C ARG A 87 -11.20 9.22 -7.65
N PHE A 88 -12.02 8.71 -6.73
CA PHE A 88 -13.41 9.12 -6.54
C PHE A 88 -13.56 10.10 -5.38
N SER A 89 -12.71 10.00 -4.37
CA SER A 89 -12.69 10.83 -3.18
C SER A 89 -11.24 11.24 -2.88
N PRO A 90 -10.82 12.41 -3.37
CA PRO A 90 -9.47 12.90 -3.12
C PRO A 90 -9.19 13.09 -1.63
N GLY A 91 -8.00 12.67 -1.18
CA GLY A 91 -7.55 12.76 0.21
C GLY A 91 -7.71 11.48 1.03
N VAL A 92 -8.28 10.42 0.46
CA VAL A 92 -8.37 9.09 1.09
C VAL A 92 -6.98 8.54 1.42
N LEU A 93 -6.04 8.60 0.48
CA LEU A 93 -4.67 8.11 0.71
C LEU A 93 -3.91 8.97 1.70
N ASP A 94 -4.10 10.29 1.67
CA ASP A 94 -3.47 11.16 2.67
C ASP A 94 -4.05 10.90 4.08
N ASN A 95 -5.35 10.63 4.19
CA ASN A 95 -5.94 10.24 5.47
C ASN A 95 -5.36 8.89 5.98
N MET A 96 -5.30 7.87 5.13
CA MET A 96 -4.68 6.59 5.49
C MET A 96 -3.21 6.71 5.89
N ARG A 97 -2.48 7.61 5.21
CA ARG A 97 -1.09 7.93 5.53
C ARG A 97 -0.99 8.47 6.96
N ARG A 98 -1.80 9.47 7.31
CA ARG A 98 -1.82 10.06 8.66
C ARG A 98 -2.14 9.02 9.74
N GLN A 99 -3.05 8.09 9.43
CA GLN A 99 -3.42 6.96 10.28
C GLN A 99 -2.36 5.85 10.34
N GLY A 100 -1.26 5.95 9.59
CA GLY A 100 -0.19 4.93 9.55
C GLY A 100 -0.51 3.68 8.72
N VAL A 101 -1.69 3.60 8.11
CA VAL A 101 -2.14 2.43 7.34
C VAL A 101 -1.26 2.19 6.12
N LEU A 102 -0.93 3.24 5.36
CA LEU A 102 -0.06 3.10 4.19
C LEU A 102 1.36 2.67 4.56
N LEU A 103 1.89 3.19 5.67
CA LEU A 103 3.21 2.79 6.16
C LEU A 103 3.21 1.29 6.51
N ALA A 104 2.23 0.84 7.29
CA ALA A 104 2.11 -0.56 7.69
C ALA A 104 2.02 -1.51 6.48
N ILE A 105 1.25 -1.13 5.44
CA ILE A 105 1.16 -1.91 4.19
C ILE A 105 2.52 -2.01 3.49
N ILE A 106 3.23 -0.88 3.34
CA ILE A 106 4.49 -0.81 2.60
C ILE A 106 5.63 -1.50 3.37
N GLU A 107 5.67 -1.39 4.70
CA GLU A 107 6.55 -2.17 5.56
C GLU A 107 6.27 -3.67 5.45
N ARG A 108 4.98 -4.05 5.49
CA ARG A 108 4.58 -5.45 5.37
C ARG A 108 5.02 -6.03 4.03
N PHE A 109 4.83 -5.30 2.93
CA PHE A 109 5.33 -5.69 1.61
C PHE A 109 6.84 -5.95 1.60
N ASN A 110 7.62 -5.10 2.27
CA ASN A 110 9.06 -5.21 2.33
C ASN A 110 9.54 -6.34 3.28
N SER A 111 8.67 -6.81 4.19
CA SER A 111 8.96 -7.91 5.12
C SER A 111 8.73 -9.30 4.54
N PHE A 112 8.01 -9.43 3.41
CA PHE A 112 7.73 -10.75 2.84
C PHE A 112 9.03 -11.46 2.44
N PRO A 113 9.24 -12.72 2.88
CA PRO A 113 10.53 -13.38 2.75
C PRO A 113 10.93 -13.59 1.29
N PHE A 114 12.21 -13.36 1.01
CA PHE A 114 12.87 -13.87 -0.18
C PHE A 114 12.78 -15.40 -0.16
N LYS A 115 11.87 -15.99 -0.95
CA LYS A 115 12.14 -17.34 -1.46
C LYS A 115 13.18 -17.17 -2.56
N LEU A 116 14.46 -17.21 -2.17
CA LEU A 116 15.55 -17.59 -3.06
C LEU A 116 15.19 -18.98 -3.60
N VAL A 117 14.64 -19.03 -4.80
CA VAL A 117 14.58 -20.28 -5.55
C VAL A 117 16.00 -20.46 -6.07
N GLY A 118 16.76 -21.34 -5.41
CA GLY A 118 18.00 -21.88 -5.94
C GLY A 118 17.73 -22.83 -7.09
#